data_AF-A0A925UGQ0-F1
#
_entry.id   AF-A0A925UGQ0-F1
#
_cell.length_a   1.000
_cell.length_b   1.000
_cell.length_c   1.000
_cell.angle_alpha   90.00
_cell.angle_beta   90.00
_cell.angle_gamma   90.00
#
_symmetry.space_group_name_H-M   'P 1'
#
loop_
_entity.id
_entity.type
_entity.pdbx_description
1 polymer ?
#
loop_
_entity_poly.entity_id
_entity_poly.type
_entity_poly.pdbx_seq_one_letter_code
_entity_poly.pdbx_strand_id
1 'polypeptide(L)'
;YIAAAADEIYADKASIVGSIGVLMDSFGATGLLEKLGVERRLLTAGENKGIGDPFSPLPPNQREFIQTMLDQIHQQFITVVKTGRGNRLKETPEMFSGLFWNGEQALSMGLVDHLGNLDYVAREVIKAEEVIDYTPKENVAERLAKKFGASIGAGAMRAMPSGFSIR
;
A
#
# COMPACT_ATOMS: atom_id res chain seq x y z
N TYR A 1 6.23 -1.70 9.65
CA TYR A 1 6.70 -0.56 10.47
C TYR A 1 5.89 -0.45 11.76
N ILE A 2 4.63 -0.04 11.72
CA ILE A 2 3.79 0.21 12.91
C ILE A 2 3.69 -0.98 13.88
N ALA A 3 3.57 -2.20 13.34
CA ALA A 3 3.43 -3.41 14.15
C ALA A 3 4.67 -3.73 14.99
N ALA A 4 5.85 -3.21 14.62
CA ALA A 4 7.08 -3.43 15.38
C ALA A 4 7.04 -2.81 16.78
N ALA A 5 6.12 -1.87 17.05
CA ALA A 5 5.94 -1.28 18.37
C ALA A 5 5.03 -2.11 19.31
N ALA A 6 4.38 -3.17 18.81
CA ALA A 6 3.51 -4.01 19.62
C ALA A 6 4.30 -5.00 20.47
N ASP A 7 3.76 -5.34 21.65
CA ASP A 7 4.31 -6.39 22.51
C ASP A 7 4.30 -7.76 21.81
N GLU A 8 3.19 -8.08 21.14
CA GLU A 8 3.01 -9.29 20.33
C GLU A 8 2.37 -8.96 18.98
N ILE A 9 2.80 -9.67 17.93
CA ILE A 9 2.31 -9.55 16.57
C ILE A 9 1.71 -10.88 16.13
N TYR A 10 0.44 -10.84 15.73
CA TYR A 10 -0.30 -11.98 15.19
C TYR A 10 -0.52 -11.81 13.69
N ALA A 11 -0.38 -12.89 12.92
CA ALA A 11 -0.72 -12.90 11.51
C ALA A 11 -1.41 -14.23 11.13
N ASP A 12 -2.38 -14.19 10.21
CA ASP A 12 -2.89 -15.44 9.64
C ASP A 12 -1.79 -16.14 8.82
N LYS A 13 -1.84 -17.47 8.70
CA LYS A 13 -0.86 -18.27 7.93
C LYS A 13 -0.65 -17.75 6.51
N ALA A 14 -1.71 -17.32 5.83
CA ALA A 14 -1.66 -16.82 4.46
C ALA A 14 -1.40 -15.31 4.36
N SER A 15 -1.29 -14.59 5.48
CA SER A 15 -1.01 -13.15 5.48
C SER A 15 0.31 -12.86 4.79
N ILE A 16 0.35 -11.81 3.97
CA ILE A 16 1.59 -11.32 3.38
C ILE A 16 2.15 -10.25 4.32
N VAL A 17 3.36 -10.48 4.83
CA VAL A 17 4.06 -9.59 5.74
C VAL A 17 5.50 -9.38 5.26
N GLY A 18 6.24 -8.49 5.93
CA GLY A 18 7.55 -8.04 5.45
C GLY A 18 7.41 -6.77 4.64
N SER A 19 7.90 -6.79 3.40
CA SER A 19 8.04 -5.59 2.56
C SER A 19 8.80 -4.48 3.29
N ILE A 20 9.85 -4.87 4.01
CA ILE A 20 10.67 -3.92 4.78
C ILE A 20 11.65 -3.28 3.81
N GLY A 21 11.26 -2.09 3.34
CA GLY A 21 11.97 -1.30 2.36
C GLY A 21 11.27 0.05 2.17
N VAL A 22 11.88 0.92 1.38
CA VAL A 22 11.34 2.24 1.05
C VAL A 22 11.55 2.46 -0.43
N LEU A 23 10.51 2.92 -1.12
CA LEU A 23 10.60 3.29 -2.52
C LEU A 23 9.97 4.66 -2.73
N MET A 24 10.47 5.35 -3.74
CA MET A 24 9.81 6.48 -4.36
C MET A 24 9.77 6.19 -5.85
N ASP A 25 8.57 6.16 -6.41
CA ASP A 25 8.35 5.85 -7.81
C ASP A 25 7.80 7.07 -8.57
N SER A 26 8.14 7.12 -9.84
CA SER A 26 7.63 8.07 -10.83
C SER A 26 7.98 7.53 -12.22
N PHE A 27 7.42 8.13 -13.27
CA PHE A 27 7.73 7.80 -14.65
C PHE A 27 8.31 9.02 -15.37
N GLY A 28 9.14 8.77 -16.40
CA GLY A 28 9.63 9.82 -17.29
C GLY A 28 8.81 9.87 -18.58
N ALA A 29 8.28 11.03 -18.93
CA ALA A 29 7.50 11.29 -20.15
C ALA A 29 8.14 12.35 -21.07
N THR A 30 9.36 12.81 -20.78
CA THR A 30 10.08 13.82 -21.58
C THR A 30 10.16 13.46 -23.07
N GLY A 31 10.54 12.22 -23.40
CA GLY A 31 10.63 11.76 -24.79
C GLY A 31 9.28 11.58 -25.49
N LEU A 32 8.19 11.43 -24.74
CA LEU A 32 6.84 11.42 -25.32
C LEU A 32 6.40 12.83 -25.70
N LEU A 33 6.63 13.81 -24.81
CA LEU A 33 6.29 15.21 -25.09
C LEU A 33 7.04 15.74 -26.31
N GLU A 34 8.33 15.40 -26.44
CA GLU A 34 9.14 15.75 -27.60
C GLU A 34 8.55 15.21 -28.91
N LYS A 35 8.14 13.92 -28.94
CA LYS A 35 7.51 13.30 -30.11
C LYS A 35 6.17 13.92 -30.49
N LEU A 36 5.42 14.43 -29.51
CA LEU A 36 4.12 15.06 -29.71
C LEU A 36 4.23 16.57 -29.97
N GLY A 37 5.44 17.14 -29.94
CA GLY A 37 5.64 18.58 -30.09
C GLY A 37 5.07 19.40 -28.93
N VAL A 38 4.95 18.80 -27.73
CA VAL A 38 4.42 19.48 -26.55
C VAL A 38 5.55 20.14 -25.78
N GLU A 39 5.50 21.47 -25.69
CA GLU A 39 6.43 22.26 -24.89
C GLU A 39 6.02 22.25 -23.41
N ARG A 40 6.96 21.90 -22.54
CA ARG A 40 6.77 22.02 -21.08
C ARG A 40 7.25 23.37 -20.58
N ARG A 41 6.38 24.09 -19.86
CA ARG A 41 6.68 25.38 -19.20
C ARG A 41 6.56 25.27 -17.69
N LEU A 42 7.65 24.91 -17.02
CA LEU A 42 7.71 24.88 -15.55
C LEU A 42 8.37 26.16 -15.02
N LEU A 43 7.66 26.89 -14.17
CA LEU A 43 8.18 28.02 -13.40
C LEU A 43 8.12 27.68 -11.92
N THR A 44 9.22 27.82 -11.20
CA THR A 44 9.30 27.48 -9.77
C THR A 44 10.00 28.56 -8.96
N ALA A 45 9.53 28.76 -7.72
CA ALA A 45 10.31 29.44 -6.68
C ALA A 45 11.06 28.38 -5.86
N GLY A 46 12.39 28.49 -5.81
CA GLY A 46 13.28 27.51 -5.18
C GLY A 46 13.85 26.48 -6.17
N GLU A 47 15.17 26.28 -6.14
CA GLU A 47 15.94 25.52 -7.15
C GLU A 47 15.52 24.04 -7.27
N ASN A 48 15.10 23.42 -6.17
CA ASN A 48 14.72 22.00 -6.13
C ASN A 48 13.21 21.77 -6.20
N LYS A 49 12.39 22.81 -6.41
CA LYS A 49 10.92 22.69 -6.33
C LYS A 49 10.30 21.90 -7.49
N GLY A 50 11.07 21.66 -8.56
CA GLY A 50 10.72 20.79 -9.68
C GLY A 50 11.24 19.36 -9.57
N ILE A 51 11.86 18.97 -8.44
CA ILE A 51 12.39 17.61 -8.26
C ILE A 51 11.28 16.57 -8.40
N GLY A 52 11.56 15.49 -9.15
CA GLY A 52 10.59 14.41 -9.37
C GLY A 52 9.50 14.71 -10.40
N ASP A 53 9.55 15.85 -11.10
CA ASP A 53 8.62 16.11 -12.19
C ASP A 53 8.79 15.07 -13.33
N PRO A 54 7.71 14.41 -13.76
CA PRO A 54 7.78 13.33 -14.75
C PRO A 54 8.06 13.82 -16.17
N PHE A 55 7.94 15.11 -16.43
CA PHE A 55 8.10 15.72 -17.75
C PHE A 55 9.45 16.44 -17.90
N SER A 56 10.32 16.30 -16.90
CA SER A 56 11.65 16.91 -16.82
C SER A 56 12.71 15.81 -16.73
N PRO A 57 13.90 15.98 -17.32
CA PRO A 57 15.03 15.12 -16.99
C PRO A 57 15.33 15.20 -15.48
N LEU A 58 15.63 14.06 -14.84
CA LEU A 58 16.07 14.01 -13.45
C LEU A 58 17.60 14.20 -13.37
N PRO A 59 18.10 15.34 -12.85
CA PRO A 59 19.54 15.59 -12.71
C PRO A 59 20.23 14.61 -11.76
N PRO A 60 21.53 14.27 -11.98
CA PRO A 60 22.27 13.35 -11.11
C PRO A 60 22.33 13.77 -9.64
N ASN A 61 22.52 15.06 -9.35
CA ASN A 61 22.58 15.59 -7.98
C ASN A 61 21.23 15.46 -7.26
N GLN A 62 20.12 15.67 -7.96
CA GLN A 62 18.78 15.47 -7.41
C GLN A 62 18.49 13.99 -7.16
N ARG A 63 18.93 13.11 -8.07
CA ARG A 63 18.84 11.66 -7.88
C ARG A 63 19.62 11.21 -6.64
N GLU A 64 20.84 11.67 -6.46
CA GLU A 64 21.68 11.35 -5.31
C GLU A 64 21.06 11.85 -3.99
N PHE A 65 20.51 13.07 -4.00
CA PHE A 65 19.77 13.61 -2.85
C PHE A 65 18.58 12.71 -2.47
N ILE A 66 17.75 12.32 -3.45
CA ILE A 66 16.63 11.39 -3.24
C ILE A 66 17.13 10.05 -2.71
N GLN A 67 18.18 9.48 -3.30
CA GLN A 67 18.71 8.18 -2.89
C GLN A 67 19.20 8.22 -1.43
N THR A 68 19.92 9.28 -1.07
CA THR A 68 20.39 9.48 0.31
C THR A 68 19.23 9.53 1.29
N MET A 69 18.16 10.25 0.95
CA MET A 69 16.95 10.31 1.77
C MET A 69 16.27 8.94 1.89
N LEU A 70 16.14 8.18 0.79
CA LEU A 70 15.57 6.83 0.80
C LEU A 70 16.38 5.89 1.68
N ASP A 71 17.71 5.94 1.57
CA ASP A 71 18.63 5.14 2.38
C ASP A 71 18.48 5.45 3.87
N GLN A 72 18.38 6.74 4.22
CA GLN A 72 18.16 7.18 5.61
C GLN A 72 16.83 6.66 6.17
N ILE A 73 15.73 6.79 5.42
CA ILE A 73 14.41 6.30 5.87
C ILE A 73 14.43 4.77 5.97
N HIS A 74 15.11 4.08 5.05
CA HIS A 74 15.24 2.64 5.11
C HIS A 74 16.01 2.18 6.36
N GLN A 75 17.13 2.84 6.71
CA GLN A 75 17.85 2.55 7.94
C GLN A 75 17.01 2.79 9.20
N GLN A 76 16.16 3.82 9.20
CA GLN A 76 15.22 4.05 10.29
C GLN A 76 14.19 2.91 10.40
N PHE A 77 13.64 2.43 9.27
CA PHE A 77 12.73 1.28 9.27
C PHE A 77 13.43 0.02 9.80
N ILE A 78 14.64 -0.30 9.31
CA ILE A 78 15.44 -1.42 9.80
C ILE A 78 15.62 -1.32 11.32
N THR A 79 16.01 -0.13 11.81
CA THR A 79 16.24 0.10 13.25
C THR A 79 14.98 -0.12 14.08
N VAL A 80 13.83 0.37 13.62
CA VAL A 80 12.54 0.15 14.29
C VAL A 80 12.17 -1.33 14.34
N VAL A 81 12.37 -2.07 13.25
CA VAL A 81 12.10 -3.52 13.23
C VAL A 81 13.06 -4.26 14.17
N LYS A 82 14.37 -4.00 14.08
CA LYS A 82 15.37 -4.64 14.95
C LYS A 82 15.09 -4.36 16.42
N THR A 83 14.76 -3.12 16.76
CA THR A 83 14.44 -2.71 18.15
C THR A 83 13.17 -3.39 18.64
N GLY A 84 12.10 -3.34 17.85
CA GLY A 84 10.80 -3.89 18.22
C GLY A 84 10.80 -5.41 18.36
N ARG A 85 11.51 -6.11 17.47
CA ARG A 85 11.57 -7.58 17.47
C ARG A 85 12.65 -8.12 18.40
N GLY A 86 13.71 -7.36 18.66
CA GLY A 86 14.79 -7.72 19.58
C GLY A 86 15.40 -9.08 19.24
N ASN A 87 15.60 -9.91 20.26
CA ASN A 87 16.18 -11.26 20.13
C ASN A 87 15.26 -12.26 19.41
N ARG A 88 13.99 -11.93 19.14
CA ARG A 88 13.08 -12.81 18.41
C ARG A 88 13.41 -12.85 16.92
N LEU A 89 13.97 -11.77 16.39
CA LEU A 89 14.28 -11.63 14.97
C LEU A 89 15.44 -12.54 14.56
N LYS A 90 15.20 -13.37 13.54
CA LYS A 90 16.24 -14.20 12.92
C LYS A 90 16.56 -13.61 11.55
N GLU A 91 17.52 -12.70 11.54
CA GLU A 91 17.89 -11.95 10.34
C GLU A 91 18.35 -12.89 9.21
N THR A 92 17.87 -12.59 8.00
CA THR A 92 18.33 -13.21 6.76
C THR A 92 18.88 -12.11 5.84
N PRO A 93 19.75 -12.45 4.87
CA PRO A 93 20.32 -11.45 3.95
C PRO A 93 19.27 -10.61 3.22
N GLU A 94 18.09 -11.18 2.95
CA GLU A 94 17.04 -10.55 2.17
C GLU A 94 15.97 -9.84 3.03
N MET A 95 16.03 -9.93 4.36
CA MET A 95 14.97 -9.46 5.25
C MET A 95 14.62 -7.97 5.06
N PHE A 96 15.63 -7.16 4.76
CA PHE A 96 15.51 -5.72 4.56
C PHE A 96 15.68 -5.33 3.08
N SER A 97 15.38 -6.24 2.16
CA SER A 97 15.47 -5.96 0.71
C SER A 97 14.19 -5.38 0.11
N GLY A 98 13.09 -5.34 0.89
CA GLY A 98 11.74 -5.09 0.39
C GLY A 98 10.97 -6.35 -0.04
N LEU A 99 11.56 -7.55 0.09
CA LEU A 99 10.81 -8.81 -0.10
C LEU A 99 9.72 -9.02 0.96
N PHE A 100 8.80 -9.91 0.64
CA PHE A 100 7.66 -10.28 1.49
C PHE A 100 7.59 -11.80 1.69
N TRP A 101 6.92 -12.20 2.76
CA TRP A 101 6.78 -13.59 3.19
C TRP A 101 5.35 -13.85 3.65
N ASN A 102 4.93 -15.12 3.59
CA ASN A 102 3.67 -15.49 4.20
C ASN A 102 3.79 -15.54 5.75
N GLY A 103 2.67 -15.60 6.46
CA GLY A 103 2.64 -15.59 7.93
C GLY A 103 3.40 -16.77 8.56
N GLU A 104 3.36 -17.94 7.92
CA GLU A 104 4.09 -19.13 8.40
C GLU A 104 5.61 -18.94 8.35
N GLN A 105 6.13 -18.42 7.23
CA GLN A 105 7.54 -18.06 7.08
C GLN A 105 7.92 -16.94 8.06
N ALA A 106 7.09 -15.91 8.16
CA ALA A 106 7.34 -14.77 9.03
C ALA A 106 7.42 -15.15 10.52
N LEU A 107 6.61 -16.12 10.96
CA LEU A 107 6.72 -16.69 12.31
C LEU A 107 8.09 -17.33 12.52
N SER A 108 8.54 -18.15 11.56
CA SER A 108 9.84 -18.82 11.65
C SER A 108 11.01 -17.83 11.72
N MET A 109 10.88 -16.69 11.04
CA MET A 109 11.85 -15.58 10.99
C MET A 109 11.76 -14.61 12.18
N GLY A 110 10.73 -14.74 13.02
CA GLY A 110 10.49 -13.83 14.15
C GLY A 110 9.98 -12.45 13.76
N LEU A 111 9.48 -12.28 12.54
CA LEU A 111 8.79 -11.07 12.08
C LEU A 111 7.40 -10.93 12.72
N VAL A 112 6.79 -12.06 13.11
CA VAL A 112 5.58 -12.14 13.92
C VAL A 112 5.81 -13.11 15.08
N ASP A 113 4.98 -13.06 16.12
CA ASP A 113 5.07 -13.90 17.32
C ASP A 113 4.16 -15.12 17.23
N HIS A 114 2.99 -14.97 16.61
CA HIS A 114 1.96 -15.99 16.60
C HIS A 114 1.18 -16.02 15.30
N LEU A 115 0.56 -17.18 15.05
CA LEU A 115 -0.44 -17.33 14.00
C LEU A 115 -1.83 -17.12 14.59
N GLY A 116 -2.63 -16.27 13.96
CA GLY A 116 -3.98 -15.97 14.42
C GLY A 116 -4.66 -14.89 13.59
N ASN A 117 -5.97 -14.78 13.74
CA ASN A 117 -6.78 -13.74 13.13
C ASN A 117 -7.39 -12.83 14.21
N LEU A 118 -8.09 -11.77 13.79
CA LEU A 118 -8.69 -10.79 14.69
C LEU A 118 -9.62 -11.45 15.73
N ASP A 119 -10.49 -12.36 15.31
CA ASP A 119 -11.45 -13.02 16.20
C ASP A 119 -10.77 -13.87 17.27
N TYR A 120 -9.71 -14.59 16.89
CA TYR A 120 -8.89 -15.37 17.81
C TYR A 120 -8.22 -14.47 18.84
N VAL A 121 -7.56 -13.39 18.39
CA VAL A 121 -6.87 -12.46 19.30
C VAL A 121 -7.87 -11.79 20.24
N ALA A 122 -9.00 -11.31 19.73
CA ALA A 122 -10.02 -10.66 20.55
C ALA A 122 -10.59 -11.60 21.60
N ARG A 123 -10.92 -12.85 21.24
CA ARG A 123 -11.60 -13.79 22.14
C ARG A 123 -10.64 -14.50 23.09
N GLU A 124 -9.51 -15.01 22.59
CA GLU A 124 -8.64 -15.91 23.34
C GLU A 124 -7.48 -15.19 24.04
N VAL A 125 -6.94 -14.15 23.40
CA VAL A 125 -5.75 -13.43 23.90
C VAL A 125 -6.15 -12.25 24.78
N ILE A 126 -6.94 -11.32 24.22
CA ILE A 126 -7.37 -10.09 24.91
C ILE A 126 -8.61 -10.36 25.78
N LYS A 127 -9.43 -11.35 25.42
CA LYS A 127 -10.73 -11.63 26.05
C LYS A 127 -11.65 -10.41 26.08
N ALA A 128 -11.70 -9.71 24.95
CA ALA A 128 -12.55 -8.55 24.78
C ALA A 128 -14.02 -8.93 24.99
N GLU A 129 -14.72 -8.21 25.88
CA GLU A 129 -16.14 -8.41 26.14
C GLU A 129 -17.00 -8.03 24.93
N GLU A 130 -16.59 -6.98 24.20
CA GLU A 130 -17.26 -6.49 23.01
C GLU A 130 -16.23 -6.12 21.93
N VAL A 131 -16.51 -6.52 20.69
CA VAL A 131 -15.72 -6.14 19.51
C VAL A 131 -16.56 -5.20 18.65
N ILE A 132 -16.13 -3.95 18.55
CA ILE A 132 -16.79 -2.93 17.75
C ILE A 132 -16.15 -2.88 16.36
N ASP A 133 -16.93 -3.22 15.34
CA ASP A 133 -16.53 -3.15 13.94
C ASP A 133 -16.94 -1.80 13.33
N TYR A 134 -15.96 -0.91 13.14
CA TYR A 134 -16.14 0.42 12.53
C TYR A 134 -16.20 0.39 11.00
N THR A 135 -16.16 -0.78 10.36
CA THR A 135 -16.26 -0.89 8.90
C THR A 135 -17.57 -0.27 8.44
N PRO A 136 -17.56 0.74 7.54
CA PRO A 136 -18.78 1.30 6.99
C PRO A 136 -19.59 0.20 6.30
N LYS A 137 -20.77 -0.11 6.84
CA LYS A 137 -21.69 -1.08 6.25
C LYS A 137 -22.82 -0.32 5.58
N GLU A 138 -23.07 -0.63 4.31
CA GLU A 138 -24.32 -0.22 3.67
C GLU A 138 -25.48 -0.78 4.48
N ASN A 139 -26.44 0.07 4.80
CA ASN A 139 -27.62 -0.39 5.50
C ASN A 139 -28.50 -1.26 4.56
N VAL A 140 -29.37 -2.07 5.16
CA VAL A 140 -30.20 -3.02 4.40
C VAL A 140 -31.06 -2.29 3.36
N ALA A 141 -31.56 -1.10 3.68
CA ALA A 141 -32.35 -0.27 2.77
C ALA A 141 -31.56 0.18 1.55
N GLU A 142 -30.31 0.61 1.72
CA GLU A 142 -29.40 1.04 0.66
C GLU A 142 -29.01 -0.13 -0.26
N ARG A 143 -28.77 -1.31 0.31
CA ARG A 143 -28.56 -2.55 -0.45
C ARG A 143 -29.78 -2.93 -1.29
N LEU A 144 -30.98 -2.79 -0.72
CA LEU A 144 -32.24 -3.08 -1.40
C LEU A 144 -32.52 -2.08 -2.52
N ALA A 145 -32.32 -0.79 -2.25
CA ALA A 145 -32.44 0.28 -3.23
C ALA A 145 -31.44 0.11 -4.39
N LYS A 146 -30.18 -0.25 -4.11
CA LYS A 146 -29.20 -0.56 -5.17
C LYS A 146 -29.62 -1.75 -6.03
N LYS A 147 -30.11 -2.83 -5.42
CA LYS A 147 -30.61 -4.00 -6.18
C LYS A 147 -31.82 -3.66 -7.04
N PHE A 148 -32.75 -2.85 -6.53
CA PHE A 148 -33.90 -2.36 -7.29
C PHE A 148 -33.50 -1.38 -8.41
N GLY A 149 -32.61 -0.44 -8.13
CA GLY A 149 -32.09 0.49 -9.13
C GLY A 149 -31.34 -0.24 -10.25
N ALA A 150 -30.53 -1.25 -9.90
CA ALA A 150 -29.84 -2.08 -10.87
C ALA A 150 -30.78 -2.93 -11.72
N SER A 151 -31.85 -3.50 -11.15
CA SER A 151 -32.83 -4.28 -11.91
C SER A 151 -33.67 -3.42 -12.85
N ILE A 152 -34.06 -2.22 -12.42
CA ILE A 152 -34.74 -1.22 -13.28
C ILE A 152 -33.80 -0.74 -14.38
N GLY A 153 -32.54 -0.42 -14.06
CA GLY A 153 -31.53 0.01 -15.05
C GLY A 153 -31.25 -1.07 -16.10
N ALA A 154 -31.11 -2.34 -15.69
CA ALA A 154 -30.93 -3.46 -16.61
C ALA A 154 -32.18 -3.72 -17.47
N GLY A 155 -33.36 -3.54 -16.91
CA GLY A 155 -34.63 -3.62 -17.64
C GLY A 155 -34.77 -2.53 -18.70
N ALA A 156 -34.41 -1.28 -18.35
CA ALA A 156 -34.38 -0.16 -19.28
C ALA A 156 -33.37 -0.37 -20.41
N MET A 157 -32.17 -0.89 -20.11
CA MET A 157 -31.15 -1.22 -21.11
C MET A 157 -31.60 -2.34 -22.07
N ARG A 158 -32.34 -3.35 -21.57
CA ARG A 158 -32.92 -4.41 -22.41
C ARG A 158 -34.11 -3.94 -23.25
N ALA A 159 -34.85 -2.94 -22.78
CA ALA A 159 -35.99 -2.36 -23.49
C ALA A 159 -35.56 -1.31 -24.52
N MET A 160 -34.29 -0.87 -24.51
CA MET A 160 -33.75 -0.04 -25.58
C MET A 160 -33.62 -0.88 -26.86
N PRO A 161 -34.26 -0.49 -27.96
CA PRO A 161 -34.10 -1.20 -29.23
C PRO A 161 -32.64 -1.06 -29.69
N SER A 162 -32.08 -2.12 -30.27
CA SER A 162 -30.70 -2.25 -30.77
C SER A 162 -30.33 -1.31 -31.95
N GLY A 163 -31.10 -0.24 -32.15
CA GLY A 163 -31.10 0.57 -33.37
C GLY A 163 -30.43 1.93 -33.28
N PHE A 164 -29.84 2.36 -32.15
CA PHE A 164 -29.09 3.60 -32.13
C PHE A 164 -27.66 3.40 -32.67
N SER A 165 -27.57 3.31 -33.99
CA SER A 165 -26.34 3.65 -34.73
C SER A 165 -26.17 5.17 -34.65
N ILE A 166 -25.17 5.63 -33.90
CA ILE A 166 -24.67 6.98 -34.02
C ILE A 166 -23.78 7.00 -35.27
N ARG A 167 -24.25 7.70 -36.31
CA ARG A 167 -23.38 8.22 -37.38
C ARG A 167 -22.72 9.50 -36.91
#